data_AF-A0A1Y2EN50-F1
#
_entry.id   AF-A0A1Y2EN50-F1
#
_cell.length_a   1.000
_cell.length_b   1.000
_cell.length_c   1.000
_cell.angle_alpha   90.00
_cell.angle_beta   90.00
_cell.angle_gamma   90.00
#
_symmetry.space_group_name_H-M   'P 1'
#
loop_
_entity.id
_entity.type
_entity.pdbx_description
1 polymer ?
#
loop_
_entity_poly.entity_id
_entity_poly.type
_entity_poly.pdbx_seq_one_letter_code
_entity_poly.pdbx_strand_id
1 'polypeptide(L)'
;TNYNDYERSSMDCPISSSNIGYKLLKKMGWSEGKGLGPELEGRVDPIRIEIKEDFWGVGKDEEMNSYYQMVTSKPKPTQTEIIANETEEEKKIREEKVRQEEELKKELKAINSVFYCSLCNKQYAKISEYEQHLDSYDHNHKKRFMEMRKTEKLNNKKREGDKKRLKEQKRNEKEMQML
;
A
#
# COMPACT_ATOMS: atom_id res chain seq x y z
N THR A 1 -11.78 15.82 52.59
CA THR A 1 -12.12 14.83 51.54
C THR A 1 -10.86 14.08 51.16
N ASN A 2 -10.55 12.97 51.83
CA ASN A 2 -9.48 12.07 51.40
C ASN A 2 -10.08 10.68 51.27
N TYR A 3 -10.68 10.45 50.11
CA TYR A 3 -11.15 9.15 49.65
C TYR A 3 -10.04 8.62 48.74
N ASN A 4 -9.53 7.42 49.04
CA ASN A 4 -8.57 6.61 48.25
C ASN A 4 -7.07 6.73 48.57
N ASP A 5 -6.66 6.24 49.74
CA ASP A 5 -5.29 5.73 49.99
C ASP A 5 -5.30 4.21 50.25
N TYR A 6 -6.26 3.47 49.67
CA TYR A 6 -6.22 2.01 49.71
C TYR A 6 -5.58 1.49 48.41
N GLU A 7 -4.44 0.83 48.55
CA GLU A 7 -3.80 0.11 47.46
C GLU A 7 -4.71 -1.06 47.05
N ARG A 8 -5.17 -1.07 45.79
CA ARG A 8 -6.05 -2.12 45.27
C ARG A 8 -5.26 -3.42 45.20
N SER A 9 -5.80 -4.50 45.78
CA SER A 9 -5.18 -5.82 45.67
C SER A 9 -5.06 -6.22 44.20
N SER A 10 -3.85 -6.54 43.77
CA SER A 10 -3.55 -7.12 42.45
C SER A 10 -3.47 -8.64 42.58
N MET A 11 -3.68 -9.39 41.49
CA MET A 11 -3.44 -10.83 41.47
C MET A 11 -1.94 -11.17 41.38
N ASP A 12 -1.13 -10.24 40.86
CA ASP A 12 0.28 -10.48 40.56
C ASP A 12 1.23 -9.99 41.66
N CYS A 13 0.74 -9.19 42.62
CA CYS A 13 1.56 -8.62 43.68
C CYS A 13 0.99 -8.96 45.06
N PRO A 14 1.77 -9.56 45.97
CA PRO A 14 1.31 -9.90 47.32
C PRO A 14 1.00 -8.65 48.13
N ILE A 15 0.08 -8.77 49.09
CA ILE A 15 -0.27 -7.67 49.99
C ILE A 15 0.93 -7.26 50.85
N SER A 16 1.17 -5.95 50.97
CA SER A 16 2.30 -5.44 51.74
C SER A 16 2.18 -5.72 53.24
N SER A 17 3.31 -5.84 53.94
CA SER A 17 3.35 -6.07 55.38
C SER A 17 2.77 -4.93 56.22
N SER A 18 2.64 -3.74 55.62
CA SER A 18 1.98 -2.59 56.23
C SER A 18 0.46 -2.76 56.33
N ASN A 19 -0.14 -3.56 55.44
CA ASN A 19 -1.57 -3.80 55.37
C ASN A 19 -2.11 -4.44 56.66
N ILE A 20 -3.27 -3.97 57.10
CA ILE A 20 -3.93 -4.44 58.33
C ILE A 20 -4.26 -5.94 58.23
N GLY A 21 -4.72 -6.40 57.06
CA GLY A 21 -5.01 -7.81 56.79
C GLY A 21 -3.77 -8.71 56.91
N TYR A 22 -2.63 -8.28 56.37
CA TYR A 22 -1.36 -9.02 56.52
C TYR A 22 -0.97 -9.17 58.01
N LYS A 23 -1.08 -8.08 58.78
CA LYS A 23 -0.77 -8.08 60.22
C LYS A 23 -1.70 -8.98 61.02
N LEU A 24 -2.99 -9.00 60.67
CA LEU A 24 -3.99 -9.86 61.31
C LEU A 24 -3.73 -11.34 61.01
N LEU A 25 -3.47 -11.69 59.76
CA LEU A 25 -3.14 -13.07 59.36
C LEU A 25 -1.91 -13.57 60.12
N LYS A 26 -0.85 -12.75 60.20
CA LYS A 26 0.36 -13.08 60.95
C LYS A 26 0.10 -13.33 62.43
N LYS A 27 -0.80 -12.56 63.05
CA LYS A 27 -1.23 -12.77 64.45
C LYS A 27 -2.02 -14.07 64.65
N MET A 28 -2.74 -14.52 63.62
CA MET A 28 -3.48 -15.79 63.63
C MET A 28 -2.59 -17.00 63.32
N GLY A 29 -1.27 -16.82 63.21
CA GLY A 29 -0.31 -17.90 62.98
C GLY A 29 -0.02 -18.19 61.50
N TRP A 30 -0.54 -17.38 60.57
CA TRP A 30 -0.16 -17.49 59.16
C TRP A 30 1.26 -16.94 58.94
N SER A 31 2.04 -17.62 58.09
CA SER A 31 3.38 -17.20 57.69
C SER A 31 3.43 -16.90 56.20
N GLU A 32 4.12 -15.83 55.82
CA GLU A 32 4.30 -15.41 54.44
C GLU A 32 4.84 -16.54 53.55
N GLY A 33 4.25 -16.69 52.36
CA GLY A 33 4.61 -17.71 51.38
C GLY A 33 4.04 -19.11 51.66
N LYS A 34 3.27 -19.31 52.74
CA LYS A 34 2.62 -20.59 53.01
C LYS A 34 1.12 -20.57 52.76
N GLY A 35 0.61 -21.72 52.34
CA GLY A 35 -0.81 -21.99 52.18
C GLY A 35 -1.57 -21.91 53.51
N LEU A 36 -2.89 -21.74 53.42
CA LEU A 36 -3.79 -21.83 54.57
C LEU A 36 -4.18 -23.28 54.86
N GLY A 37 -4.72 -23.55 56.05
CA GLY A 37 -5.18 -24.88 56.47
C GLY A 37 -4.27 -25.52 57.53
N PRO A 38 -4.72 -26.61 58.15
CA PRO A 38 -4.00 -27.27 59.25
C PRO A 38 -2.64 -27.82 58.81
N GLU A 39 -2.55 -28.35 57.59
CA GLU A 39 -1.32 -28.86 56.98
C GLU A 39 -0.69 -27.87 55.98
N LEU A 40 -1.21 -26.64 55.91
CA LEU A 40 -0.74 -25.58 54.98
C LEU A 40 -0.90 -25.92 53.49
N GLU A 41 -1.86 -26.78 53.15
CA GLU A 41 -2.12 -27.28 51.79
C GLU A 41 -2.87 -26.27 50.89
N GLY A 42 -3.37 -25.18 51.45
CA GLY A 42 -4.09 -24.16 50.70
C GLY A 42 -3.24 -23.53 49.60
N ARG A 43 -3.88 -23.10 48.52
CA ARG A 43 -3.21 -22.40 47.42
C ARG A 43 -2.56 -21.10 47.92
N VAL A 44 -1.28 -20.90 47.61
CA VAL A 44 -0.52 -19.69 47.98
C VAL A 44 -0.95 -18.50 47.12
N ASP A 45 -1.07 -18.73 45.81
CA ASP A 45 -1.41 -17.68 44.84
C ASP A 45 -2.93 -17.64 44.57
N PRO A 46 -3.51 -16.44 44.34
CA PRO A 46 -4.89 -16.31 43.89
C PRO A 46 -5.17 -17.10 42.61
N ILE A 47 -6.41 -17.57 42.46
CA ILE A 47 -6.86 -18.18 41.21
C ILE A 47 -6.93 -17.10 40.13
N ARG A 48 -6.21 -17.28 39.02
CA ARG A 48 -6.27 -16.37 37.88
C ARG A 48 -7.66 -16.44 37.25
N ILE A 49 -8.27 -15.27 37.05
CA ILE A 49 -9.54 -15.13 36.36
C ILE A 49 -9.26 -14.38 35.07
N GLU A 50 -9.43 -15.06 33.95
CA GLU A 50 -9.38 -14.43 32.63
C GLU A 50 -10.75 -13.83 32.33
N ILE A 51 -10.80 -12.50 32.18
CA ILE A 51 -12.02 -11.82 31.76
C ILE A 51 -12.05 -11.89 30.23
N LYS A 52 -12.99 -12.64 29.68
CA LYS A 52 -13.20 -12.68 28.24
C LYS A 52 -13.92 -11.41 27.80
N GLU A 53 -13.23 -10.58 27.03
CA GLU A 53 -13.80 -9.36 26.43
C GLU A 53 -14.50 -9.63 25.10
N ASP A 54 -14.20 -10.76 24.47
CA ASP A 54 -14.74 -11.12 23.17
C ASP A 54 -16.08 -11.86 23.25
N PHE A 55 -16.82 -11.81 22.15
CA PHE A 55 -18.10 -12.52 21.97
C PHE A 55 -17.96 -13.89 21.31
N TRP A 56 -16.74 -14.38 21.08
CA TRP A 56 -16.51 -15.68 20.46
C TRP A 56 -16.86 -16.83 21.41
N GLY A 57 -17.36 -17.93 20.85
CA GLY A 57 -17.59 -19.17 21.59
C GLY A 57 -16.29 -19.74 22.18
N VAL A 58 -16.42 -20.49 23.27
CA VAL A 58 -15.30 -21.21 23.88
C VAL A 58 -14.64 -22.13 22.83
N GLY A 59 -13.31 -22.10 22.75
CA GLY A 59 -12.53 -22.90 21.79
C GLY A 59 -12.27 -22.22 20.44
N LYS A 60 -12.94 -21.11 20.10
CA LYS A 60 -12.70 -20.42 18.82
C LYS A 60 -11.29 -19.83 18.72
N ASP A 61 -10.76 -19.33 19.83
CA ASP A 61 -9.40 -18.77 19.89
C ASP A 61 -8.34 -19.84 19.64
N GLU A 62 -8.55 -21.06 20.15
CA GLU A 62 -7.66 -22.21 19.93
C GLU A 62 -7.70 -22.68 18.47
N GLU A 63 -8.89 -22.76 17.87
CA GLU A 63 -9.06 -23.07 16.45
C GLU A 63 -8.34 -22.04 15.57
N MET A 64 -8.53 -20.75 15.86
CA MET A 64 -7.87 -19.67 15.12
C MET A 64 -6.35 -19.74 15.26
N ASN A 65 -5.83 -19.97 16.47
CA ASN A 65 -4.40 -20.10 16.69
C ASN A 65 -3.80 -21.29 15.92
N SER A 66 -4.49 -22.43 15.89
CA SER A 66 -4.08 -23.59 15.09
C SER A 66 -4.06 -23.27 13.59
N TYR A 67 -5.09 -22.59 13.09
CA TYR A 67 -5.15 -22.12 11.72
C TYR A 67 -4.01 -21.15 11.40
N TYR A 68 -3.76 -20.16 12.26
CA TYR A 68 -2.64 -19.23 12.09
C TYR A 68 -1.32 -19.98 12.01
N GLN A 69 -1.06 -20.89 12.95
CA GLN A 69 0.14 -21.72 12.93
C GLN A 69 0.25 -22.54 11.64
N MET A 70 -0.83 -23.11 11.11
CA MET A 70 -0.79 -23.86 9.85
C MET A 70 -0.44 -22.96 8.66
N VAL A 71 -0.96 -21.73 8.62
CA VAL A 71 -0.73 -20.80 7.50
C VAL A 71 0.64 -20.14 7.59
N THR A 72 1.14 -19.87 8.79
CA THR A 72 2.43 -19.21 9.01
C THR A 72 3.61 -20.17 9.08
N SER A 73 3.39 -21.45 9.38
CA SER A 73 4.46 -22.45 9.58
C SER A 73 5.31 -22.69 8.34
N LYS A 74 4.80 -22.39 7.15
CA LYS A 74 5.63 -22.37 5.93
C LYS A 74 5.74 -20.93 5.44
N PRO A 75 6.92 -20.30 5.49
CA PRO A 75 7.11 -19.03 4.82
C PRO A 75 6.78 -19.23 3.34
N LYS A 76 5.99 -18.31 2.77
CA LYS A 76 5.77 -18.31 1.32
C LYS A 76 7.14 -18.14 0.66
N PRO A 77 7.59 -19.07 -0.20
CA PRO A 77 8.89 -18.97 -0.84
C PRO A 77 8.90 -17.71 -1.70
N THR A 78 10.01 -16.98 -1.67
CA THR A 78 10.20 -15.80 -2.52
C THR A 78 10.30 -16.21 -3.98
N GLN A 79 9.95 -15.32 -4.91
CA GLN A 79 10.05 -15.61 -6.35
C GLN A 79 11.45 -16.09 -6.75
N THR A 80 12.49 -15.57 -6.09
CA THR A 80 13.89 -15.96 -6.29
C THR A 80 14.18 -17.39 -5.85
N GLU A 81 13.64 -17.82 -4.71
CA GLU A 81 13.80 -19.20 -4.20
C GLU A 81 13.04 -20.22 -5.05
N ILE A 82 11.89 -19.83 -5.60
CA ILE A 82 11.14 -20.65 -6.55
C ILE A 82 12.01 -20.86 -7.81
N ILE A 83 12.51 -19.78 -8.42
CA ILE A 83 13.35 -19.85 -9.63
C ILE A 83 14.63 -20.67 -9.42
N ALA A 84 15.22 -20.62 -8.21
CA ALA A 84 16.45 -21.34 -7.90
C ALA A 84 16.27 -22.87 -7.73
N ASN A 85 15.07 -23.32 -7.35
CA ASN A 85 14.77 -24.73 -7.08
C ASN A 85 13.92 -25.39 -8.19
N GLU A 86 13.52 -24.64 -9.21
CA GLU A 86 12.72 -25.13 -10.34
C GLU A 86 13.50 -26.14 -11.21
N THR A 87 12.78 -27.14 -11.72
CA THR A 87 13.27 -28.05 -12.76
C THR A 87 13.31 -27.35 -14.14
N GLU A 88 14.10 -27.87 -15.08
CA GLU A 88 14.20 -27.29 -16.42
C GLU A 88 12.86 -27.30 -17.20
N GLU A 89 11.95 -28.23 -16.89
CA GLU A 89 10.60 -28.26 -17.49
C GLU A 89 9.71 -27.14 -16.94
N GLU A 90 9.72 -26.94 -15.61
CA GLU A 90 8.98 -25.86 -14.94
C GLU A 90 9.47 -24.48 -15.38
N LYS A 91 10.78 -24.34 -15.58
CA LYS A 91 11.40 -23.14 -16.13
C LYS A 91 10.87 -22.79 -17.52
N LYS A 92 10.74 -23.78 -18.42
CA LYS A 92 10.17 -23.57 -19.76
C LYS A 92 8.71 -23.11 -19.69
N ILE A 93 7.91 -23.73 -18.83
CA ILE A 93 6.50 -23.34 -18.62
C ILE A 93 6.40 -21.90 -18.12
N ARG A 94 7.25 -21.50 -17.16
CA ARG A 94 7.29 -20.12 -16.65
C ARG A 94 7.70 -19.13 -17.75
N GLU A 95 8.75 -19.43 -18.50
CA GLU A 95 9.22 -18.58 -19.60
C GLU A 95 8.17 -18.41 -20.69
N GLU A 96 7.44 -19.48 -21.04
CA GLU A 96 6.32 -19.42 -21.97
C GLU A 96 5.16 -18.59 -21.43
N LYS A 97 4.80 -18.78 -20.16
CA LYS A 97 3.75 -18.00 -19.51
C LYS A 97 4.08 -16.51 -19.46
N VAL A 98 5.32 -16.16 -19.11
CA VAL A 98 5.79 -14.76 -19.12
C VAL A 98 5.70 -14.19 -20.54
N ARG A 99 6.09 -14.96 -21.56
CA ARG A 99 5.99 -14.54 -22.97
C ARG A 99 4.53 -14.27 -23.37
N GLN A 100 3.61 -15.16 -23.01
CA GLN A 100 2.18 -14.99 -23.27
C GLN A 100 1.60 -13.77 -22.53
N GLU A 101 1.95 -13.58 -21.26
CA GLU A 101 1.51 -12.42 -20.48
C GLU A 101 2.06 -11.10 -21.04
N GLU A 102 3.30 -11.08 -21.53
CA GLU A 102 3.89 -9.92 -22.18
C GLU A 102 3.21 -9.58 -23.51
N GLU A 103 2.88 -10.58 -24.31
CA GLU A 103 2.15 -10.41 -25.56
C GLU A 103 0.75 -9.87 -25.30
N LEU A 104 0.01 -10.49 -24.38
CA LEU A 104 -1.31 -10.02 -23.96
C LEU A 104 -1.25 -8.57 -23.42
N LYS A 105 -0.21 -8.24 -22.64
CA LYS A 105 -0.01 -6.87 -22.13
C LYS A 105 0.24 -5.85 -23.24
N LYS A 106 0.96 -6.24 -24.30
CA LYS A 106 1.17 -5.37 -25.48
C LYS A 106 -0.14 -5.15 -26.22
N GLU A 107 -0.95 -6.19 -26.41
CA GLU A 107 -2.27 -6.10 -27.02
C GLU A 107 -3.20 -5.19 -26.22
N LEU A 108 -3.30 -5.41 -24.90
CA LEU A 108 -4.10 -4.56 -24.02
C LEU A 108 -3.64 -3.11 -24.06
N LYS A 109 -2.33 -2.85 -24.12
CA LYS A 109 -1.80 -1.49 -24.25
C LYS A 109 -2.18 -0.87 -25.60
N ALA A 110 -2.15 -1.63 -26.69
CA ALA A 110 -2.57 -1.15 -28.01
C ALA A 110 -4.07 -0.82 -28.04
N ILE A 111 -4.91 -1.70 -27.49
CA ILE A 111 -6.36 -1.49 -27.38
C ILE A 111 -6.64 -0.25 -26.51
N ASN A 112 -6.01 -0.14 -25.35
CA ASN A 112 -6.24 0.96 -24.43
C ASN A 112 -5.70 2.29 -25.01
N SER A 113 -4.67 2.26 -25.86
CA SER A 113 -4.14 3.47 -26.49
C SER A 113 -5.15 4.22 -27.36
N VAL A 114 -6.22 3.54 -27.82
CA VAL A 114 -7.33 4.17 -28.57
C VAL A 114 -8.09 5.18 -27.70
N PHE A 115 -8.18 4.93 -26.40
CA PHE A 115 -8.88 5.77 -25.42
C PHE A 115 -7.93 6.75 -24.71
N TYR A 116 -6.82 7.10 -25.35
CA TYR A 116 -5.83 8.04 -24.82
C TYR A 116 -5.93 9.41 -25.50
N CYS A 117 -6.17 10.46 -24.72
CA CYS A 117 -6.11 11.83 -25.21
C CYS A 117 -4.70 12.43 -25.02
N SER A 118 -3.95 12.60 -26.11
CA SER A 118 -2.62 13.22 -26.09
C SER A 118 -2.62 14.73 -25.81
N LEU A 119 -3.74 15.43 -26.04
CA LEU A 119 -3.85 16.86 -25.73
C LEU A 119 -4.00 17.08 -24.22
N CYS A 120 -4.70 16.19 -23.55
CA CYS A 120 -5.03 16.31 -22.13
C CYS A 120 -4.19 15.38 -21.24
N ASN A 121 -3.39 14.48 -21.83
CA ASN A 121 -2.65 13.41 -21.14
C ASN A 121 -3.56 12.61 -20.20
N LYS A 122 -4.74 12.20 -20.71
CA LYS A 122 -5.74 11.44 -19.96
C LYS A 122 -6.02 10.11 -20.65
N GLN A 123 -6.01 9.04 -19.85
CA GLN A 123 -6.39 7.70 -20.25
C GLN A 123 -7.81 7.40 -19.74
N TYR A 124 -8.66 6.89 -20.61
CA TYR A 124 -10.04 6.55 -20.26
C TYR A 124 -10.23 5.03 -20.28
N ALA A 125 -11.07 4.52 -19.38
CA ALA A 125 -11.32 3.08 -19.25
C ALA A 125 -12.45 2.61 -20.17
N LYS A 126 -13.41 3.49 -20.50
CA LYS A 126 -14.56 3.19 -21.35
C LYS A 126 -14.62 4.13 -22.56
N ILE A 127 -15.13 3.60 -23.67
CA ILE A 127 -15.32 4.34 -24.94
C ILE A 127 -16.18 5.59 -24.72
N SER A 128 -17.31 5.45 -24.00
CA SER A 128 -18.25 6.54 -23.76
C SER A 128 -17.63 7.71 -22.98
N GLU A 129 -16.78 7.42 -21.99
CA GLU A 129 -16.07 8.45 -21.21
C GLU A 129 -15.07 9.20 -22.09
N TYR A 130 -14.40 8.49 -23.01
CA TYR A 130 -13.49 9.10 -23.96
C TYR A 130 -14.21 10.00 -24.96
N GLU A 131 -15.34 9.56 -25.52
CA GLU A 131 -16.16 10.35 -26.44
C GLU A 131 -16.68 11.63 -25.75
N GLN A 132 -17.24 11.50 -24.54
CA GLN A 132 -17.68 12.66 -23.75
C GLN A 132 -16.53 13.64 -23.48
N HIS A 133 -15.31 13.14 -23.26
CA HIS A 133 -14.15 14.00 -23.13
C HIS A 133 -13.84 14.78 -24.42
N LEU A 134 -13.91 14.14 -25.59
CA LEU A 134 -13.64 14.80 -26.87
C LEU A 134 -14.64 15.92 -27.15
N ASP A 135 -15.89 15.75 -26.73
CA ASP A 135 -16.95 16.76 -26.87
C ASP A 135 -16.92 17.85 -25.79
N SER A 136 -16.14 17.66 -24.72
CA SER A 136 -16.08 18.64 -23.62
C SER A 136 -15.53 20.00 -24.08
N TYR A 137 -16.06 21.07 -23.47
CA TYR A 137 -15.64 22.45 -23.74
C TYR A 137 -14.12 22.62 -23.54
N ASP A 138 -13.59 22.11 -22.43
CA ASP A 138 -12.16 22.21 -22.10
C ASP A 138 -11.26 21.50 -23.11
N HIS A 139 -11.66 20.32 -23.59
CA HIS A 139 -10.90 19.60 -24.62
C HIS A 139 -10.86 20.41 -25.91
N ASN A 140 -12.01 20.90 -26.38
CA ASN A 140 -12.11 21.71 -27.59
C ASN A 140 -11.36 23.04 -27.47
N HIS A 141 -11.39 23.68 -26.30
CA HIS A 141 -10.64 24.90 -26.06
C HIS A 141 -9.13 24.67 -26.13
N LYS A 142 -8.65 23.59 -25.48
CA LYS A 142 -7.24 23.21 -25.53
C LYS A 142 -6.79 22.82 -26.93
N LYS A 143 -7.64 22.13 -27.68
CA LYS A 143 -7.41 21.79 -29.09
C LYS A 143 -7.25 23.03 -29.95
N ARG A 144 -8.22 23.97 -29.89
CA ARG A 144 -8.18 25.25 -30.61
C ARG A 144 -6.95 26.09 -30.24
N PHE A 145 -6.60 26.15 -28.97
CA PHE A 145 -5.40 26.86 -28.51
C PHE A 145 -4.11 26.25 -29.11
N MET A 146 -4.00 24.93 -29.11
CA MET A 146 -2.84 24.24 -29.72
C MET A 146 -2.77 24.44 -31.23
N GLU A 147 -3.91 24.47 -31.92
CA GLU A 147 -3.99 24.78 -33.36
C GLU A 147 -3.55 26.21 -33.66
N MET A 148 -4.03 27.21 -32.89
CA MET A 148 -3.59 28.60 -33.03
C MET A 148 -2.08 28.73 -32.81
N ARG A 149 -1.54 28.07 -31.79
CA ARG A 149 -0.09 28.09 -31.54
C ARG A 149 0.72 27.44 -32.67
N LYS A 150 0.18 26.39 -33.30
CA LYS A 150 0.82 25.74 -34.47
C LYS A 150 0.80 26.65 -35.69
N THR A 151 -0.33 27.29 -35.99
CA THR A 151 -0.44 28.19 -37.13
C THR A 151 0.44 29.43 -36.98
N GLU A 152 0.52 30.01 -35.78
CA GLU A 152 1.45 31.11 -35.48
C GLU A 152 2.91 30.72 -35.71
N LYS A 153 3.32 29.53 -35.25
CA LYS A 153 4.67 29.02 -35.49
C LYS A 153 4.97 28.84 -36.98
N LEU A 154 4.03 28.32 -37.75
CA LEU A 154 4.19 28.15 -39.20
C LEU A 154 4.28 29.52 -39.91
N ASN A 155 3.42 30.46 -39.54
CA ASN A 155 3.45 31.82 -40.06
C ASN A 155 4.77 32.52 -39.73
N ASN A 156 5.30 32.35 -38.51
CA ASN A 156 6.58 32.92 -38.13
C ASN A 156 7.75 32.30 -38.92
N LYS A 157 7.75 30.96 -39.09
CA LYS A 157 8.73 30.27 -39.94
C LYS A 157 8.68 30.75 -41.40
N LYS A 158 7.47 30.95 -41.94
CA LYS A 158 7.28 31.45 -43.31
C LYS A 158 7.85 32.87 -43.46
N ARG A 159 7.52 33.77 -42.53
CA ARG A 159 8.07 35.14 -42.51
C ARG A 159 9.60 35.15 -42.46
N GLU A 160 10.20 34.31 -41.64
CA GLU A 160 11.67 34.19 -41.57
C GLU A 160 12.26 33.57 -42.85
N GLY A 161 11.59 32.60 -43.46
CA GLY A 161 11.98 32.05 -44.76
C GLY A 161 11.92 33.08 -45.89
N ASP A 162 10.84 33.86 -45.96
CA ASP A 162 10.66 34.90 -46.97
C ASP A 162 11.69 36.03 -46.81
N LYS A 163 12.01 36.44 -45.57
CA LYS A 163 13.11 37.39 -45.30
C LYS A 163 14.47 36.88 -45.76
N LYS A 164 14.76 35.58 -45.57
CA LYS A 164 16.02 34.97 -46.04
C LYS A 164 16.08 34.95 -47.56
N ARG A 165 15.01 34.51 -48.22
CA ARG A 165 14.88 34.51 -49.69
C ARG A 165 15.06 35.90 -50.29
N LEU A 166 14.45 36.92 -49.68
CA LEU A 166 14.58 38.30 -50.13
C LEU A 166 16.02 38.83 -49.97
N LYS A 167 16.74 38.44 -48.90
CA LYS A 167 18.16 38.80 -48.72
C LYS A 167 19.05 38.12 -49.75
N GLU A 168 18.78 36.86 -50.06
CA GLU A 168 19.50 36.08 -51.08
C GLU A 168 19.29 36.67 -52.48
N GLN A 169 18.05 36.99 -52.85
CA GLN A 169 17.74 37.67 -54.12
C GLN A 169 18.48 39.00 -54.25
N LYS A 170 18.45 39.85 -53.20
CA LYS A 170 19.20 41.12 -53.19
C LYS A 170 20.70 40.94 -53.29
N ARG A 171 21.26 39.84 -52.78
CA ARG A 171 22.69 39.52 -52.91
C ARG A 171 23.00 39.16 -54.36
N ASN A 172 22.22 38.27 -54.96
CA ASN A 172 22.41 37.83 -56.34
C ASN A 172 22.25 38.99 -57.33
N GLU A 173 21.29 39.89 -57.12
CA GLU A 173 21.12 41.10 -57.94
C GLU A 173 22.34 42.03 -57.89
N LYS A 174 22.93 42.22 -56.70
CA LYS A 174 24.16 43.01 -56.55
C LYS A 174 25.37 42.36 -57.20
N GLU A 175 25.50 41.04 -57.11
CA GLU A 175 26.56 40.29 -57.78
C GLU A 175 26.42 40.39 -59.31
N MET A 176 25.20 40.35 -59.85
CA MET A 176 24.93 40.55 -61.28
C MET A 176 25.20 41.97 -61.79
N GLN A 177 25.04 43.01 -60.95
CA GLN A 177 25.30 44.40 -61.32
C GLN A 177 26.79 44.80 -61.30
N MET A 178 27.66 43.96 -60.73
CA MET A 178 29.10 44.23 -60.62
C MET A 178 29.93 43.65 -61.77
N LEU A 179 29.28 42.98 -62.73
CA LEU A 179 29.83 42.46 -63.98
C LEU A 179 29.58 43.43 -65.12
#